data_AF-A0A960DQK7-F1
#
_entry.id   AF-A0A960DQK7-F1
#
_cell.length_a   1.000
_cell.length_b   1.000
_cell.length_c   1.000
_cell.angle_alpha   90.00
_cell.angle_beta   90.00
_cell.angle_gamma   90.00
#
_symmetry.space_group_name_H-M   'P 1'
#
loop_
_entity.id
_entity.type
_entity.pdbx_description
1 polymer ?
#
loop_
_entity_poly.entity_id
_entity_poly.type
_entity_poly.pdbx_seq_one_letter_code
_entity_poly.pdbx_strand_id
1 'polypeptide(L)'
;AEQGVPHVLAGCLRNATATSVSARRLAAGGPIAVIAAGERWGHPSGPLRPATEDMLGAGAVLWALDPSASISRPACSPEAAAARAAFVAARPRLYEVLSQTASGRELVQRGWDDDIATSAAHDVTPFACRLDEGEFSLAR
;
A
#
# COMPACT_ATOMS: atom_id res chain seq x y z
N ALA A 1 12.53 12.21 -12.00
CA ALA A 1 12.23 11.80 -10.62
C ALA A 1 11.88 13.03 -9.80
N GLU A 2 10.60 13.24 -9.49
CA GLU A 2 10.21 14.31 -8.56
C GLU A 2 10.91 14.08 -7.21
N GLN A 3 11.59 15.10 -6.69
CA GLN A 3 12.29 15.11 -5.39
C GLN A 3 13.53 14.18 -5.24
N GLY A 4 14.13 13.71 -6.33
CA GLY A 4 15.46 13.06 -6.29
C GLY A 4 15.48 11.56 -5.94
N VAL A 5 14.31 10.90 -5.87
CA VAL A 5 14.22 9.44 -5.71
C VAL A 5 14.30 8.76 -7.07
N PRO A 6 15.24 7.83 -7.33
CA PRO A 6 15.47 7.29 -8.68
C PRO A 6 14.30 6.48 -9.25
N HIS A 7 13.45 5.93 -8.38
CA HIS A 7 12.32 5.08 -8.76
C HIS A 7 11.10 5.35 -7.88
N VAL A 8 9.93 5.43 -8.50
CA VAL A 8 8.64 5.54 -7.80
C VAL A 8 7.73 4.43 -8.31
N LEU A 9 7.13 3.68 -7.39
CA LEU A 9 6.21 2.58 -7.69
C LEU A 9 4.83 2.88 -7.09
N ALA A 10 3.77 2.42 -7.75
CA ALA A 10 2.42 2.40 -7.19
C ALA A 10 2.10 1.00 -6.65
N GLY A 11 1.92 0.91 -5.33
CA GLY A 11 1.57 -0.30 -4.62
C GLY A 11 0.20 -0.21 -3.97
N CYS A 12 -0.53 -1.33 -4.00
CA CYS A 12 -1.81 -1.51 -3.33
C CYS A 12 -1.94 -2.96 -2.84
N LEU A 13 -3.03 -3.29 -2.15
CA LEU A 13 -3.29 -4.68 -1.71
C LEU A 13 -3.23 -5.68 -2.87
N ARG A 14 -3.69 -5.27 -4.07
CA ARG A 14 -3.81 -6.17 -5.23
C ARG A 14 -2.47 -6.59 -5.83
N ASN A 15 -1.42 -5.80 -5.67
CA ASN A 15 -0.11 -6.04 -6.27
C ASN A 15 1.04 -5.91 -5.25
N ALA A 16 0.75 -6.15 -3.97
CA ALA A 16 1.69 -5.93 -2.88
C ALA A 16 3.00 -6.70 -3.10
N THR A 17 2.92 -8.00 -3.38
CA THR A 17 4.09 -8.84 -3.64
C THR A 17 4.86 -8.40 -4.89
N ALA A 18 4.18 -8.13 -5.99
CA ALA A 18 4.83 -7.67 -7.23
C ALA A 18 5.56 -6.33 -7.04
N THR A 19 4.94 -5.42 -6.29
CA THR A 19 5.54 -4.13 -5.91
C THR A 19 6.77 -4.32 -5.04
N SER A 20 6.70 -5.16 -4.03
CA SER A 20 7.83 -5.43 -3.12
C SER A 20 9.02 -6.07 -3.82
N VAL A 21 8.77 -7.04 -4.72
CA VAL A 21 9.83 -7.64 -5.55
C VAL A 21 10.52 -6.58 -6.41
N SER A 22 9.73 -5.73 -7.08
CA SER A 22 10.26 -4.66 -7.92
C SER A 22 11.04 -3.62 -7.11
N ALA A 23 10.51 -3.24 -5.94
CA ALA A 23 11.17 -2.30 -5.03
C ALA A 23 12.53 -2.84 -4.54
N ARG A 24 12.61 -4.12 -4.12
CA ARG A 24 13.89 -4.72 -3.69
C ARG A 24 14.91 -4.76 -4.81
N ARG A 25 14.50 -5.12 -6.02
CA ARG A 25 15.37 -5.15 -7.21
C ARG A 25 15.92 -3.75 -7.51
N LEU A 26 15.04 -2.75 -7.55
CA LEU A 26 15.40 -1.36 -7.88
C LEU A 26 16.22 -0.67 -6.78
N ALA A 27 15.98 -1.00 -5.52
CA ALA A 27 16.73 -0.45 -4.40
C ALA A 27 18.19 -0.95 -4.37
N ALA A 28 18.47 -2.14 -4.92
CA ALA A 28 19.82 -2.73 -4.96
C ALA A 28 20.53 -2.74 -3.59
N GLY A 29 19.78 -3.02 -2.51
CA GLY A 29 20.27 -3.00 -1.12
C GLY A 29 20.16 -1.64 -0.42
N GLY A 30 19.74 -0.59 -1.13
CA GLY A 30 19.40 0.71 -0.57
C GLY A 30 18.05 0.74 0.17
N PRO A 31 17.70 1.88 0.79
CA PRO A 31 16.47 2.04 1.54
C PRO A 31 15.22 2.06 0.63
N ILE A 32 14.11 1.53 1.13
CA ILE A 32 12.80 1.60 0.50
C ILE A 32 11.87 2.38 1.44
N ALA A 33 11.27 3.45 0.92
CA ALA A 33 10.22 4.18 1.61
C ALA A 33 8.86 3.79 1.02
N VAL A 34 7.86 3.57 1.88
CA VAL A 34 6.48 3.31 1.48
C VAL A 34 5.62 4.45 2.02
N ILE A 35 4.95 5.17 1.12
CA ILE A 35 4.14 6.35 1.47
C ILE A 35 2.67 5.94 1.42
N ALA A 36 2.02 5.90 2.58
CA ALA A 36 0.56 5.84 2.66
C ALA A 36 0.02 7.23 2.27
N ALA A 37 -0.73 7.30 1.17
CA ALA A 37 -1.12 8.58 0.53
C ALA A 37 -1.98 9.46 1.45
N GLY A 38 -2.86 8.84 2.23
CA GLY A 38 -3.88 9.54 2.99
C GLY A 38 -4.97 10.10 2.08
N GLU A 39 -5.91 10.80 2.70
CA GLU A 39 -7.04 11.41 2.01
C GLU A 39 -7.14 12.89 2.37
N ARG A 40 -7.44 13.75 1.40
CA ARG A 40 -7.73 15.17 1.68
C ARG A 40 -9.22 15.44 1.60
N TRP A 41 -9.77 16.08 2.62
CA TRP A 41 -11.19 16.41 2.67
C TRP A 41 -11.51 17.80 2.11
N GLY A 42 -12.63 17.89 1.37
CA GLY A 42 -13.22 19.13 0.85
C GLY A 42 -12.55 19.74 -0.39
N HIS A 43 -11.22 19.86 -0.40
CA HIS A 43 -10.45 20.44 -1.51
C HIS A 43 -9.09 19.74 -1.65
N PRO A 44 -8.43 19.75 -2.84
CA PRO A 44 -7.05 19.26 -3.01
C PRO A 44 -5.99 19.82 -2.04
N SER A 45 -6.28 20.95 -1.39
CA SER A 45 -5.42 21.59 -0.38
C SER A 45 -5.94 21.44 1.05
N GLY A 46 -7.02 20.69 1.23
CA GLY A 46 -7.68 20.47 2.51
C GLY A 46 -6.84 19.64 3.48
N PRO A 47 -7.30 19.51 4.74
CA PRO A 47 -6.57 18.77 5.77
C PRO A 47 -6.35 17.32 5.33
N LEU A 48 -5.15 16.81 5.60
CA LEU A 48 -4.80 15.42 5.35
C LEU A 48 -5.33 14.55 6.49
N ARG A 49 -6.14 13.54 6.16
CA ARG A 49 -6.54 12.46 7.04
C ARG A 49 -5.58 11.28 6.86
N PRO A 50 -5.07 10.71 7.96
CA PRO A 50 -4.51 9.37 7.94
C PRO A 50 -5.56 8.34 7.48
N ALA A 51 -5.34 7.76 6.30
CA ALA A 51 -6.22 6.73 5.74
C ALA A 51 -5.78 5.35 6.23
N THR A 52 -6.65 4.67 6.99
CA THR A 52 -6.40 3.31 7.49
C THR A 52 -6.18 2.35 6.32
N GLU A 53 -6.99 2.48 5.28
CA GLU A 53 -6.91 1.73 4.03
C GLU A 53 -5.54 1.89 3.33
N ASP A 54 -4.98 3.09 3.28
CA ASP A 54 -3.65 3.32 2.70
C ASP A 54 -2.54 2.77 3.60
N MET A 55 -2.69 2.88 4.92
CA MET A 55 -1.78 2.24 5.87
C MET A 55 -1.80 0.71 5.73
N LEU A 56 -2.97 0.11 5.47
CA LEU A 56 -3.09 -1.32 5.20
C LEU A 56 -2.44 -1.70 3.86
N GLY A 57 -2.61 -0.89 2.81
CA GLY A 57 -1.92 -1.07 1.54
C GLY A 57 -0.40 -1.00 1.68
N ALA A 58 0.11 0.02 2.41
CA ALA A 58 1.52 0.15 2.74
C ALA A 58 2.02 -1.06 3.56
N GLY A 59 1.22 -1.48 4.55
CA GLY A 59 1.49 -2.65 5.38
C GLY A 59 1.59 -3.95 4.59
N ALA A 60 0.80 -4.12 3.52
CA ALA A 60 0.88 -5.27 2.63
C ALA A 60 2.19 -5.32 1.86
N VAL A 61 2.60 -4.18 1.26
CA VAL A 61 3.90 -4.06 0.57
C VAL A 61 5.05 -4.34 1.55
N LEU A 62 5.03 -3.72 2.72
CA LEU A 62 6.04 -3.92 3.76
C LEU A 62 6.09 -5.38 4.27
N TRP A 63 4.93 -6.01 4.44
CA TRP A 63 4.85 -7.43 4.79
C TRP A 63 5.48 -8.32 3.70
N ALA A 64 5.25 -8.01 2.42
CA ALA A 64 5.84 -8.77 1.32
C ALA A 64 7.34 -8.51 1.11
N LEU A 65 7.90 -7.39 1.61
CA LEU A 65 9.35 -7.14 1.63
C LEU A 65 10.09 -8.05 2.63
N ASP A 66 9.43 -8.36 3.75
CA ASP A 66 9.93 -9.25 4.79
C ASP A 66 8.79 -10.13 5.36
N PRO A 67 8.44 -11.23 4.65
CA PRO A 67 7.36 -12.12 5.06
C PRO A 67 7.75 -13.00 6.26
N SER A 68 9.02 -12.96 6.70
CA SER A 68 9.53 -13.80 7.78
C SER A 68 8.82 -13.49 9.10
N ALA A 69 8.28 -14.53 9.72
CA ALA A 69 7.83 -14.52 11.11
C ALA A 69 9.00 -14.76 12.10
N SER A 70 10.25 -14.82 11.63
CA SER A 70 11.39 -15.21 12.46
C SER A 70 11.75 -14.12 13.49
N ILE A 71 12.31 -14.60 14.60
CA ILE A 71 12.54 -13.94 15.90
C ILE A 71 13.52 -12.75 15.84
N SER A 72 14.05 -12.43 14.66
CA SER A 72 14.85 -11.22 14.44
C SER A 72 13.93 -10.04 14.19
N ARG A 73 14.14 -8.91 14.87
CA ARG A 73 13.41 -7.66 14.59
C ARG A 73 13.46 -7.40 13.07
N PRO A 74 12.31 -7.11 12.42
CA PRO A 74 12.34 -6.75 11.01
C PRO A 74 13.31 -5.59 10.82
N ALA A 75 14.11 -5.63 9.76
CA ALA A 75 15.07 -4.58 9.44
C ALA A 75 14.34 -3.34 8.86
N CYS A 76 13.40 -2.80 9.62
CA CYS A 76 12.55 -1.68 9.24
C CYS A 76 12.35 -0.72 10.42
N SER A 77 11.85 0.48 10.11
CA SER A 77 11.51 1.46 11.15
C SER A 77 10.30 1.00 11.98
N PRO A 78 10.07 1.58 13.17
CA PRO A 78 8.86 1.32 13.97
C PRO A 78 7.56 1.58 13.21
N GLU A 79 7.50 2.60 12.36
CA GLU A 79 6.33 2.95 11.55
C GLU A 79 6.04 1.85 10.52
N ALA A 80 7.09 1.33 9.87
CA ALA A 80 6.96 0.22 8.95
C ALA A 80 6.49 -1.06 9.67
N ALA A 81 6.99 -1.31 10.89
CA ALA A 81 6.56 -2.44 11.71
C ALA A 81 5.08 -2.30 12.12
N ALA A 82 4.62 -1.09 12.47
CA ALA A 82 3.23 -0.82 12.83
C ALA A 82 2.28 -1.02 11.65
N ALA A 83 2.60 -0.49 10.46
CA ALA A 83 1.80 -0.69 9.25
C ALA A 83 1.72 -2.18 8.87
N ARG A 84 2.86 -2.89 8.91
CA ARG A 84 2.92 -4.34 8.69
C ARG A 84 2.03 -5.10 9.67
N ALA A 85 2.09 -4.78 10.97
CA ALA A 85 1.26 -5.43 11.98
C ALA A 85 -0.23 -5.19 11.74
N ALA A 86 -0.63 -3.96 11.37
CA ALA A 86 -2.00 -3.62 11.03
C ALA A 86 -2.51 -4.45 9.83
N PHE A 87 -1.70 -4.57 8.78
CA PHE A 87 -2.03 -5.42 7.63
C PHE A 87 -2.15 -6.90 8.03
N VAL A 88 -1.20 -7.45 8.76
CA VAL A 88 -1.23 -8.86 9.20
C VAL A 88 -2.50 -9.17 9.98
N ALA A 89 -2.92 -8.27 10.88
CA ALA A 89 -4.15 -8.41 11.65
C ALA A 89 -5.41 -8.33 10.77
N ALA A 90 -5.42 -7.44 9.76
CA ALA A 90 -6.57 -7.24 8.87
C ALA A 90 -6.67 -8.29 7.75
N ARG A 91 -5.54 -8.89 7.33
CA ARG A 91 -5.41 -9.75 6.14
C ARG A 91 -6.49 -10.84 6.02
N PRO A 92 -6.89 -11.56 7.08
CA PRO A 92 -7.92 -12.60 6.96
C PRO A 92 -9.32 -12.05 6.64
N ARG A 93 -9.54 -10.73 6.78
CA ARG A 93 -10.86 -10.07 6.72
C ARG A 93 -10.78 -8.71 6.03
N LEU A 94 -9.96 -8.58 4.98
CA LEU A 94 -9.68 -7.28 4.34
C LEU A 94 -10.94 -6.55 3.89
N TYR A 95 -11.89 -7.25 3.27
CA TYR A 95 -13.16 -6.64 2.86
C TYR A 95 -13.93 -6.04 4.04
N GLU A 96 -14.10 -6.82 5.12
CA GLU A 96 -14.77 -6.36 6.35
C GLU A 96 -14.09 -5.12 6.91
N VAL A 97 -12.76 -5.17 7.09
CA VAL A 97 -11.99 -4.05 7.64
C VAL A 97 -12.08 -2.80 6.76
N LEU A 98 -11.92 -2.95 5.44
CA LEU A 98 -12.00 -1.83 4.50
C LEU A 98 -13.40 -1.22 4.48
N SER A 99 -14.46 -2.04 4.51
CA SER A 99 -15.85 -1.54 4.55
C SER A 99 -16.16 -0.68 5.78
N GLN A 100 -15.38 -0.83 6.85
CA GLN A 100 -15.52 -0.06 8.09
C GLN A 100 -14.61 1.18 8.15
N THR A 101 -13.76 1.43 7.15
CA THR A 101 -13.00 2.68 7.05
C THR A 101 -13.89 3.87 6.71
N ALA A 102 -13.42 5.11 6.88
CA ALA A 102 -14.23 6.29 6.58
C ALA A 102 -14.65 6.32 5.10
N SER A 103 -13.69 6.18 4.19
CA SER A 103 -13.91 6.09 2.75
C SER A 103 -14.70 4.84 2.37
N GLY A 104 -14.41 3.68 2.99
CA GLY A 104 -15.15 2.45 2.75
C GLY A 104 -16.64 2.57 3.10
N ARG A 105 -16.99 3.17 4.25
CA ARG A 105 -18.40 3.39 4.62
C ARG A 105 -19.09 4.34 3.65
N GLU A 106 -18.39 5.35 3.15
CA GLU A 106 -18.91 6.27 2.13
C GLU A 106 -19.18 5.54 0.80
N LEU A 107 -18.26 4.69 0.35
CA LEU A 107 -18.44 3.85 -0.84
C LEU A 107 -19.62 2.89 -0.70
N VAL A 108 -19.75 2.20 0.44
CA VAL A 108 -20.92 1.34 0.72
C VAL A 108 -22.23 2.14 0.68
N GLN A 109 -22.27 3.34 1.28
CA GLN A 109 -23.46 4.20 1.26
C GLN A 109 -23.83 4.66 -0.16
N ARG A 110 -22.86 4.74 -1.06
CA ARG A 110 -23.05 5.08 -2.48
C ARG A 110 -23.38 3.86 -3.36
N GLY A 111 -23.37 2.66 -2.80
CA GLY A 111 -23.60 1.41 -3.54
C GLY A 111 -22.39 0.97 -4.37
N TRP A 112 -21.18 1.34 -3.97
CA TRP A 112 -19.90 0.95 -4.60
C TRP A 112 -19.15 -0.07 -3.72
N ASP A 113 -19.86 -1.09 -3.24
CA ASP A 113 -19.27 -2.18 -2.45
C ASP A 113 -18.37 -3.09 -3.29
N ASP A 114 -18.59 -3.12 -4.61
CA ASP A 114 -17.74 -3.77 -5.60
C ASP A 114 -16.34 -3.14 -5.71
N ASP A 115 -16.22 -1.82 -5.57
CA ASP A 115 -14.92 -1.13 -5.48
C ASP A 115 -14.13 -1.56 -4.25
N ILE A 116 -14.82 -1.80 -3.12
CA ILE A 116 -14.20 -2.29 -1.89
C ILE A 116 -13.76 -3.74 -2.06
N ALA A 117 -14.61 -4.59 -2.62
CA ALA A 117 -14.27 -5.99 -2.93
C ALA A 117 -13.08 -6.08 -3.88
N THR A 118 -13.05 -5.25 -4.93
CA THR A 118 -11.94 -5.18 -5.88
C THR A 118 -10.65 -4.72 -5.21
N SER A 119 -10.73 -3.71 -4.35
CA SER A 119 -9.58 -3.18 -3.60
C SER A 119 -9.06 -4.18 -2.55
N ALA A 120 -9.94 -4.94 -1.91
CA ALA A 120 -9.61 -5.94 -0.89
C ALA A 120 -8.92 -7.19 -1.45
N ALA A 121 -9.00 -7.43 -2.76
CA ALA A 121 -8.44 -8.62 -3.40
C ALA A 121 -6.90 -8.61 -3.35
N HIS A 122 -6.33 -9.26 -2.34
CA HIS A 122 -4.89 -9.26 -2.08
C HIS A 122 -4.09 -10.11 -3.08
N ASP A 123 -3.02 -9.55 -3.65
CA ASP A 123 -2.07 -10.21 -4.56
C ASP A 123 -2.69 -10.90 -5.80
N VAL A 124 -3.80 -10.36 -6.31
CA VAL A 124 -4.43 -10.83 -7.56
C VAL A 124 -3.83 -10.24 -8.84
N THR A 125 -2.91 -9.27 -8.72
CA THR A 125 -2.24 -8.59 -9.84
C THR A 125 -0.73 -8.86 -9.79
N PRO A 126 -0.16 -9.59 -10.77
CA PRO A 126 1.23 -10.05 -10.71
C PRO A 126 2.25 -9.01 -11.21
N PHE A 127 1.86 -7.74 -11.36
CA PHE A 127 2.71 -6.69 -11.93
C PHE A 127 2.79 -5.48 -11.01
N ALA A 128 3.97 -4.86 -10.94
CA ALA A 128 4.17 -3.56 -10.32
C ALA A 128 4.03 -2.44 -11.36
N CYS A 129 3.58 -1.27 -10.92
CA CYS A 129 3.53 -0.07 -11.75
C CYS A 129 4.64 0.90 -11.33
N ARG A 130 5.41 1.43 -12.28
CA ARG A 130 6.48 2.41 -12.08
C ARG A 130 6.14 3.73 -12.76
N LEU A 131 6.44 4.84 -12.10
CA LEU A 131 6.35 6.17 -12.69
C LEU A 131 7.57 6.44 -13.56
N ASP A 132 7.35 6.57 -14.86
CA ASP A 132 8.36 6.91 -15.87
C ASP A 132 7.87 8.14 -16.65
N GLU A 133 8.68 9.19 -16.70
CA GLU A 133 8.38 10.43 -17.47
C GLU A 133 7.00 11.06 -17.23
N GLY A 134 6.42 10.86 -16.04
CA GLY A 134 5.11 11.41 -15.64
C GLY A 134 3.94 10.45 -15.78
N GLU A 135 4.16 9.23 -16.27
CA GLU A 135 3.12 8.22 -16.46
C GLU A 135 3.45 6.92 -15.72
N PHE A 136 2.42 6.24 -15.23
CA PHE A 136 2.59 4.90 -14.64
C PHE A 136 2.53 3.83 -15.72
N SER A 137 3.59 3.02 -15.81
CA SER A 137 3.70 1.89 -16.72
C SER A 137 4.11 0.61 -15.98
N LEU A 138 4.02 -0.55 -16.63
CA LEU A 138 4.47 -1.81 -16.03
C LEU A 138 5.97 -1.76 -15.74
N ALA A 139 6.35 -2.04 -14.49
CA ALA A 139 7.76 -2.18 -14.11
C ALA A 139 8.34 -3.45 -14.77
N ARG A 140 9.28 -3.27 -15.71
CA ARG A 140 10.01 -4.34 -16.40
C ARG A 140 11.30 -4.72 -15.68
#